data_AF-A0A5T0ZY30-F1
#
_entry.id   AF-A0A5T0ZY30-F1
#
_cell.length_a   1.000
_cell.length_b   1.000
_cell.length_c   1.000
_cell.angle_alpha   90.00
_cell.angle_beta   90.00
_cell.angle_gamma   90.00
#
_symmetry.space_group_name_H-M   'P 1'
#
loop_
_entity.id
_entity.type
_entity.pdbx_description
1 polymer ?
#
loop_
_entity_poly.entity_id
_entity_poly.type
_entity_poly.pdbx_seq_one_letter_code
_entity_poly.pdbx_strand_id
1 'polypeptide(L)'
;MKGFSIKKIFALLALTSLLTSSVFAEDFLAKVSNGVLSDNSQGVKALNLDEMKQVKGGYVFGDYKIFKDRRNLTSEVYAIVDFTQYELENLNKGLCGAGEDKCQNPSRDRLFAWLQVSANSPADYRPVYKVKRQIKYSNLGQPYVLFTYGVAVYNVNNGQIYQYNSSPMLNNNRIIREFAHQYKSVIEDAMGGWNPRLF
;
A
#
# COMPACT_ATOMS: atom_id res chain seq x y z
N MET A 1 -51.75 -19.16 -13.99
CA MET A 1 -50.47 -18.47 -13.73
C MET A 1 -49.59 -19.37 -12.86
N LYS A 2 -48.29 -19.53 -13.15
CA LYS A 2 -47.38 -20.34 -12.32
C LYS A 2 -46.85 -19.49 -11.15
N GLY A 3 -47.00 -19.98 -9.92
CA GLY A 3 -46.59 -19.26 -8.71
C GLY A 3 -45.06 -19.09 -8.63
N PHE A 4 -44.62 -17.87 -8.35
CA PHE A 4 -43.20 -17.55 -8.19
C PHE A 4 -42.77 -17.92 -6.76
N SER A 5 -41.93 -18.96 -6.62
CA SER A 5 -41.53 -19.47 -5.30
C SER A 5 -40.66 -18.47 -4.54
N ILE A 6 -40.97 -18.23 -3.26
CA ILE A 6 -40.27 -17.33 -2.34
C ILE A 6 -38.74 -17.55 -2.32
N LYS A 7 -38.29 -18.80 -2.50
CA LYS A 7 -36.84 -19.14 -2.59
C LYS A 7 -36.11 -18.41 -3.74
N LYS A 8 -36.80 -18.05 -4.83
CA LYS A 8 -36.22 -17.27 -5.94
C LYS A 8 -36.13 -15.77 -5.63
N ILE A 9 -36.92 -15.25 -4.71
CA ILE A 9 -36.94 -13.82 -4.33
C ILE A 9 -35.70 -13.49 -3.48
N PHE A 10 -35.36 -14.35 -2.50
CA PHE A 10 -34.16 -14.18 -1.67
C PHE A 10 -32.85 -14.22 -2.48
N ALA A 11 -32.76 -15.10 -3.48
CA ALA A 11 -31.59 -15.17 -4.36
C ALA A 11 -31.40 -13.90 -5.21
N LEU A 12 -32.50 -13.22 -5.57
CA LEU A 12 -32.44 -11.99 -6.37
C LEU A 12 -32.05 -10.77 -5.52
N LEU A 13 -32.58 -10.66 -4.30
CA LEU A 13 -32.27 -9.58 -3.35
C LEU A 13 -30.81 -9.63 -2.85
N ALA A 14 -30.25 -10.82 -2.67
CA ALA A 14 -28.82 -10.97 -2.34
C ALA A 14 -27.91 -10.52 -3.50
N LEU A 15 -28.32 -10.75 -4.76
CA LEU A 15 -27.48 -10.39 -5.91
C LEU A 15 -27.44 -8.88 -6.16
N THR A 16 -28.53 -8.16 -5.89
CA THR A 16 -28.57 -6.70 -6.00
C THR A 16 -27.76 -5.99 -4.90
N SER A 17 -27.60 -6.59 -3.71
CA SER A 17 -26.80 -5.99 -2.64
C SER A 17 -25.29 -6.16 -2.82
N LEU A 18 -24.83 -7.12 -3.63
CA LEU A 18 -23.41 -7.26 -3.98
C LEU A 18 -22.97 -6.24 -5.05
N LEU A 19 -23.88 -5.82 -5.93
CA LEU A 19 -23.58 -4.95 -7.09
C LEU A 19 -23.36 -3.46 -6.75
N THR A 20 -23.55 -3.03 -5.50
CA THR A 20 -23.27 -1.64 -5.06
C THR A 20 -21.87 -1.45 -4.48
N SER A 21 -21.06 -2.51 -4.39
CA SER A 21 -19.69 -2.47 -3.83
C SER A 21 -18.61 -1.96 -4.81
N SER A 22 -18.98 -1.48 -5.99
CA SER A 22 -18.07 -1.03 -7.05
C SER A 22 -18.01 0.50 -7.26
N VAL A 23 -18.34 1.29 -6.24
CA VAL A 23 -18.14 2.76 -6.22
C VAL A 23 -17.12 3.17 -5.14
N PHE A 24 -16.03 2.42 -4.99
CA PHE A 24 -14.87 2.86 -4.19
C PHE A 24 -13.98 3.85 -4.95
N ALA A 25 -14.61 4.92 -5.42
CA ALA A 25 -14.00 6.18 -5.84
C ALA A 25 -14.84 7.35 -5.30
N GLU A 26 -15.44 7.18 -4.10
CA GLU A 26 -16.02 8.28 -3.33
C GLU A 26 -14.92 9.28 -2.96
N ASP A 27 -14.89 10.36 -3.74
CA ASP A 27 -14.20 11.63 -3.55
C ASP A 27 -13.67 11.85 -2.12
N PHE A 28 -12.40 11.50 -1.90
CA PHE A 28 -11.86 11.34 -0.55
C PHE A 28 -11.70 12.70 0.15
N LEU A 29 -11.34 13.73 -0.62
CA LEU A 29 -11.33 15.11 -0.15
C LEU A 29 -12.73 15.55 0.30
N ALA A 30 -13.79 15.18 -0.41
CA ALA A 30 -15.16 15.53 -0.01
C ALA A 30 -15.53 14.91 1.34
N LYS A 31 -15.06 13.70 1.61
CA LYS A 31 -15.30 12.99 2.88
C LYS A 31 -14.53 13.60 4.07
N VAL A 32 -13.31 14.11 3.85
CA VAL A 32 -12.48 14.73 4.90
C VAL A 32 -12.86 16.19 5.14
N SER A 33 -13.33 16.89 4.12
CA SER A 33 -13.69 18.32 4.17
C SER A 33 -15.16 18.60 4.48
N ASN A 34 -15.98 17.58 4.78
CA ASN A 34 -17.44 17.66 4.84
C ASN A 34 -18.07 18.29 3.58
N GLY A 35 -17.49 18.03 2.41
CA GLY A 35 -17.95 18.51 1.09
C GLY A 35 -17.40 19.86 0.64
N VAL A 36 -16.48 20.48 1.39
CA VAL A 36 -15.91 21.81 1.05
C VAL A 36 -14.82 21.73 -0.04
N LEU A 37 -14.09 20.61 -0.10
CA LEU A 37 -13.04 20.33 -1.08
C LEU A 37 -13.23 18.93 -1.65
N SER A 38 -12.94 18.74 -2.93
CA SER A 38 -13.16 17.52 -3.71
C SER A 38 -11.98 17.30 -4.65
N ASP A 39 -11.76 16.06 -5.10
CA ASP A 39 -10.81 15.71 -6.16
C ASP A 39 -11.15 16.41 -7.50
N ASN A 40 -12.36 16.96 -7.61
CA ASN A 40 -12.90 17.77 -8.71
C ASN A 40 -13.03 19.27 -8.35
N SER A 41 -12.61 19.71 -7.16
CA SER A 41 -12.69 21.12 -6.77
C SER A 41 -11.77 22.01 -7.60
N GLN A 42 -12.24 23.24 -7.86
CA GLN A 42 -11.47 24.26 -8.57
C GLN A 42 -10.16 24.57 -7.80
N GLY A 43 -9.02 24.17 -8.37
CA GLY A 43 -7.70 24.30 -7.77
C GLY A 43 -7.03 22.97 -7.36
N VAL A 44 -7.79 21.87 -7.32
CA VAL A 44 -7.24 20.52 -7.18
C VAL A 44 -7.01 19.93 -8.57
N LYS A 45 -5.82 19.37 -8.82
CA LYS A 45 -5.47 18.71 -10.09
C LYS A 45 -4.96 17.30 -9.85
N ALA A 46 -5.68 16.30 -10.35
CA ALA A 46 -5.15 14.97 -10.51
C ALA A 46 -4.02 14.98 -11.55
N LEU A 47 -2.82 14.54 -11.16
CA LEU A 47 -1.65 14.49 -12.04
C LEU A 47 -1.75 13.30 -13.00
N ASN A 48 -1.37 13.51 -14.26
CA ASN A 48 -1.21 12.41 -15.21
C ASN A 48 0.12 11.65 -15.00
N LEU A 49 0.31 10.51 -15.68
CA LEU A 49 1.48 9.64 -15.50
C LEU A 49 2.83 10.33 -15.78
N ASP A 50 2.88 11.34 -16.64
CA ASP A 50 4.11 12.07 -16.96
C ASP A 50 4.35 13.24 -16.00
N GLU A 51 3.29 13.85 -15.47
CA GLU A 51 3.36 14.83 -14.39
C GLU A 51 3.77 14.18 -13.06
N MET A 52 3.29 12.96 -12.79
CA MET A 52 3.72 12.16 -11.63
C MET A 52 5.23 11.88 -11.64
N LYS A 53 5.84 11.68 -12.83
CA LYS A 53 7.31 11.51 -12.99
C LYS A 53 8.10 12.79 -12.71
N GLN A 54 7.47 13.96 -12.76
CA GLN A 54 8.11 15.27 -12.55
C GLN A 54 8.04 15.75 -11.09
N VAL A 55 7.30 15.05 -10.22
CA VAL A 55 7.26 15.34 -8.78
C VAL A 55 8.62 14.99 -8.16
N LYS A 56 9.32 16.01 -7.66
CA LYS A 56 10.54 15.85 -6.84
C LYS A 56 10.13 16.03 -5.37
N GLY A 57 10.07 14.95 -4.59
CA GLY A 57 9.58 14.96 -3.19
C GLY A 57 9.69 13.59 -2.49
N GLY A 58 10.12 13.55 -1.21
CA GLY A 58 10.75 12.35 -0.61
C GLY A 58 10.64 12.01 0.92
N TYR A 59 10.69 10.73 1.37
CA TYR A 59 11.28 10.19 2.65
C TYR A 59 12.21 8.98 2.41
N VAL A 60 13.40 8.90 3.04
CA VAL A 60 14.27 7.71 2.93
C VAL A 60 13.85 6.65 3.94
N PHE A 61 13.83 5.40 3.51
CA PHE A 61 13.63 4.25 4.40
C PHE A 61 14.92 3.92 5.14
N GLY A 62 14.87 4.00 6.48
CA GLY A 62 15.99 3.68 7.35
C GLY A 62 16.53 2.25 7.13
N ASP A 63 17.82 2.18 6.79
CA ASP A 63 18.70 1.00 6.80
C ASP A 63 18.05 -0.34 6.34
N TYR A 64 17.50 -0.38 5.12
CA TYR A 64 17.04 -1.64 4.52
C TYR A 64 18.23 -2.56 4.18
N LYS A 65 18.67 -3.35 5.16
CA LYS A 65 19.65 -4.43 4.93
C LYS A 65 18.98 -5.60 4.21
N ILE A 66 18.79 -5.43 2.90
CA ILE A 66 18.67 -6.55 1.97
C ILE A 66 20.02 -7.27 1.98
N PHE A 67 20.09 -8.33 2.79
CA PHE A 67 21.21 -9.27 2.77
C PHE A 67 21.24 -9.96 1.41
N LYS A 68 21.99 -9.39 0.46
CA LYS A 68 22.26 -9.98 -0.86
C LYS A 68 22.94 -11.35 -0.75
N ASP A 69 23.59 -11.61 0.38
CA ASP A 69 24.22 -12.89 0.67
C ASP A 69 23.22 -13.88 1.29
N ARG A 70 22.44 -14.53 0.42
CA ARG A 70 21.88 -15.85 0.73
C ARG A 70 21.99 -16.76 -0.48
N ARG A 71 22.57 -17.94 -0.25
CA ARG A 71 22.51 -19.12 -1.12
C ARG A 71 21.06 -19.64 -1.34
N ASN A 72 20.09 -19.03 -0.65
CA ASN A 72 18.64 -19.26 -0.74
C ASN A 72 17.93 -17.90 -0.82
N LEU A 73 17.43 -17.47 -1.99
CA LEU A 73 16.63 -16.23 -2.11
C LEU A 73 15.39 -16.31 -1.19
N THR A 74 15.13 -15.25 -0.44
CA THR A 74 13.99 -15.22 0.49
C THR A 74 12.67 -15.13 -0.26
N SER A 75 11.70 -15.99 0.06
CA SER A 75 10.39 -16.03 -0.60
C SER A 75 9.42 -14.94 -0.11
N GLU A 76 9.67 -14.31 1.03
CA GLU A 76 8.90 -13.18 1.56
C GLU A 76 9.83 -12.10 2.13
N VAL A 77 9.57 -10.84 1.78
CA VAL A 77 10.23 -9.64 2.31
C VAL A 77 9.17 -8.75 2.95
N TYR A 78 9.52 -8.19 4.10
CA TYR A 78 8.69 -7.25 4.86
C TYR A 78 9.48 -5.94 4.99
N ALA A 79 9.06 -4.91 4.27
CA ALA A 79 9.63 -3.57 4.39
C ALA A 79 8.85 -2.78 5.43
N ILE A 80 9.50 -2.42 6.53
CA ILE A 80 8.92 -1.64 7.63
C ILE A 80 9.09 -0.16 7.31
N VAL A 81 8.01 0.62 7.40
CA VAL A 81 8.01 2.08 7.27
C VAL A 81 8.23 2.69 8.66
N ASP A 82 9.22 3.56 8.81
CA ASP A 82 9.46 4.34 10.03
C ASP A 82 9.72 5.80 9.68
N PHE A 83 9.66 6.68 10.68
CA PHE A 83 9.95 8.10 10.54
C PHE A 83 11.45 8.35 10.51
N THR A 84 11.87 9.37 9.75
CA THR A 84 13.20 9.95 9.92
C THR A 84 13.28 10.75 11.22
N GLN A 85 14.49 10.97 11.77
CA GLN A 85 14.67 11.81 12.96
C GLN A 85 14.09 13.23 12.76
N TYR A 86 14.25 13.80 11.56
CA TYR A 86 13.68 15.10 11.22
C TYR A 86 12.14 15.09 11.28
N GLU A 87 11.48 14.06 10.75
CA GLU A 87 10.03 13.93 10.81
C GLU A 87 9.53 13.69 12.23
N LEU A 88 10.26 12.97 13.09
CA LEU A 88 9.94 12.87 14.52
C LEU A 88 10.00 14.25 15.21
N GLU A 89 11.05 15.02 14.96
CA GLU A 89 11.23 16.38 15.50
C GLU A 89 10.21 17.39 14.94
N ASN A 90 9.61 17.11 13.77
CA ASN A 90 8.71 18.00 13.04
C ASN A 90 7.31 17.40 12.80
N LEU A 91 6.91 16.37 13.56
CA LEU A 91 5.69 15.60 13.32
C LEU A 91 4.42 16.48 13.34
N ASN A 92 4.44 17.57 14.10
CA ASN A 92 3.38 18.57 14.15
C ASN A 92 3.13 19.30 12.81
N LYS A 93 4.12 19.31 11.90
CA LYS A 93 4.02 19.86 10.54
C LYS A 93 3.53 18.81 9.54
N GLY A 94 3.85 17.52 9.73
CA GLY A 94 3.49 16.42 8.85
C GLY A 94 4.70 15.61 8.39
N LEU A 95 4.57 14.86 7.28
CA LEU A 95 5.63 13.99 6.72
C LEU A 95 6.05 14.41 5.29
N CYS A 96 7.24 13.98 4.86
CA CYS A 96 7.80 14.27 3.53
C CYS A 96 7.31 13.26 2.44
N GLY A 97 7.88 13.19 1.21
CA GLY A 97 7.39 12.40 0.02
C GLY A 97 7.94 10.96 -0.18
N ALA A 98 8.43 10.50 -1.34
CA ALA A 98 9.16 9.20 -1.50
C ALA A 98 10.69 9.36 -1.87
N GLY A 99 11.62 9.28 -0.88
CA GLY A 99 13.09 9.54 -1.01
C GLY A 99 13.85 10.79 -0.43
N GLU A 100 13.46 11.50 0.64
CA GLU A 100 14.12 12.74 1.20
C GLU A 100 14.03 12.85 2.73
N ASP A 101 15.13 13.05 3.44
CA ASP A 101 15.10 13.13 4.92
C ASP A 101 14.60 14.46 5.49
N LYS A 102 14.45 15.49 4.64
CA LYS A 102 14.06 16.85 5.02
C LYS A 102 13.28 17.51 3.89
N CYS A 103 12.15 18.12 4.21
CA CYS A 103 11.33 18.85 3.25
C CYS A 103 10.86 20.19 3.83
N GLN A 104 10.75 21.22 2.98
CA GLN A 104 10.29 22.55 3.41
C GLN A 104 8.80 22.57 3.77
N ASN A 105 8.00 21.73 3.09
CA ASN A 105 6.55 21.64 3.25
C ASN A 105 6.10 20.21 3.60
N PRO A 106 6.23 19.77 4.86
CA PRO A 106 5.67 18.49 5.31
C PRO A 106 4.15 18.46 5.16
N SER A 107 3.58 17.29 4.85
CA SER A 107 2.16 17.10 4.60
C SER A 107 1.47 16.40 5.77
N ARG A 108 0.42 17.03 6.31
CA ARG A 108 -0.44 16.40 7.32
C ARG A 108 -1.24 15.23 6.77
N ASP A 109 -1.65 15.26 5.50
CA ASP A 109 -2.36 14.15 4.87
C ASP A 109 -1.51 12.88 4.81
N ARG A 110 -0.19 13.03 4.64
CA ARG A 110 0.75 11.90 4.73
C ARG A 110 0.87 11.38 6.15
N LEU A 111 0.91 12.25 7.16
CA LEU A 111 0.87 11.82 8.55
C LEU A 111 -0.42 11.04 8.86
N PHE A 112 -1.58 11.54 8.43
CA PHE A 112 -2.85 10.82 8.57
C PHE A 112 -2.85 9.48 7.84
N ALA A 113 -2.34 9.42 6.60
CA ALA A 113 -2.21 8.17 5.87
C ALA A 113 -1.27 7.18 6.58
N TRP A 114 -0.15 7.63 7.15
CA TRP A 114 0.77 6.81 7.94
C TRP A 114 0.09 6.27 9.20
N LEU A 115 -0.64 7.12 9.94
CA LEU A 115 -1.41 6.74 11.12
C LEU A 115 -2.46 5.66 10.81
N GLN A 116 -3.19 5.79 9.71
CA GLN A 116 -4.19 4.79 9.28
C GLN A 116 -3.62 3.38 9.08
N VAL A 117 -2.37 3.27 8.60
CA VAL A 117 -1.72 1.96 8.33
C VAL A 117 -0.77 1.50 9.46
N SER A 118 -0.68 2.28 10.54
CA SER A 118 -0.01 1.94 11.81
C SER A 118 -1.01 1.73 12.96
N ALA A 119 -2.23 1.31 12.62
CA ALA A 119 -3.33 1.13 13.58
C ALA A 119 -3.61 2.36 14.49
N ASN A 120 -3.24 3.56 14.03
CA ASN A 120 -3.29 4.83 14.77
C ASN A 120 -2.47 4.89 16.08
N SER A 121 -1.54 3.95 16.34
CA SER A 121 -0.55 4.08 17.43
C SER A 121 0.87 4.13 16.85
N PRO A 122 1.41 5.33 16.55
CA PRO A 122 2.78 5.49 16.05
C PRO A 122 3.84 5.14 17.10
N ALA A 123 3.48 4.97 18.38
CA ALA A 123 4.38 4.44 19.38
C ALA A 123 4.59 2.93 19.15
N ASP A 124 3.49 2.17 19.12
CA ASP A 124 3.52 0.70 19.16
C ASP A 124 3.71 0.04 17.79
N TYR A 125 3.31 0.72 16.72
CA TYR A 125 3.12 0.09 15.42
C TYR A 125 3.85 0.84 14.29
N ARG A 126 4.29 0.07 13.30
CA ARG A 126 4.90 0.55 12.05
C ARG A 126 4.20 -0.04 10.84
N PRO A 127 3.88 0.75 9.80
CA PRO A 127 3.33 0.22 8.57
C PRO A 127 4.30 -0.76 7.90
N VAL A 128 3.79 -1.79 7.22
CA VAL A 128 4.62 -2.78 6.54
C VAL A 128 4.11 -3.03 5.13
N TYR A 129 5.00 -2.92 4.14
CA TYR A 129 4.78 -3.44 2.80
C TYR A 129 5.36 -4.85 2.68
N LYS A 130 4.51 -5.82 2.38
CA LYS A 130 4.90 -7.22 2.17
C LYS A 130 5.06 -7.50 0.68
N VAL A 131 6.17 -8.10 0.30
CA VAL A 131 6.40 -8.68 -1.03
C VAL A 131 6.63 -10.18 -0.87
N LYS A 132 5.90 -11.00 -1.62
CA LYS A 132 6.08 -12.46 -1.67
C LYS A 132 6.41 -12.87 -3.09
N ARG A 133 7.48 -13.64 -3.26
CA ARG A 133 7.89 -14.26 -4.53
C ARG A 133 7.57 -15.74 -4.50
N GLN A 134 6.91 -16.23 -5.53
CA GLN A 134 6.59 -17.63 -5.71
C GLN A 134 7.04 -18.10 -7.10
N ILE A 135 7.65 -19.28 -7.18
CA ILE A 135 7.78 -20.00 -8.45
C ILE A 135 6.55 -20.88 -8.57
N LYS A 136 5.80 -20.71 -9.66
CA LYS A 136 4.62 -21.51 -10.02
C LYS A 136 4.85 -22.19 -11.35
N TYR A 137 4.05 -23.20 -11.66
CA TYR A 137 4.11 -23.94 -12.92
C TYR A 137 2.82 -23.73 -13.70
N SER A 138 2.93 -23.54 -15.02
CA SER A 138 1.77 -23.52 -15.91
C SER A 138 1.23 -24.93 -16.13
N ASN A 139 0.05 -25.04 -16.77
CA ASN A 139 -0.53 -26.33 -17.17
C ASN A 139 0.36 -27.11 -18.15
N LEU A 140 1.36 -26.46 -18.76
CA LEU A 140 2.37 -27.06 -19.65
C LEU A 140 3.68 -27.40 -18.90
N GLY A 141 3.71 -27.35 -17.57
CA GLY A 141 4.90 -27.60 -16.76
C GLY A 141 5.98 -26.52 -16.84
N GLN A 142 5.71 -25.37 -17.49
CA GLN A 142 6.67 -24.29 -17.60
C GLN A 142 6.67 -23.44 -16.32
N PRO A 143 7.83 -23.24 -15.65
CA PRO A 143 7.89 -22.44 -14.44
C PRO A 143 7.83 -20.94 -14.75
N TYR A 144 7.14 -20.18 -13.91
CA TYR A 144 7.05 -18.72 -13.96
C TYR A 144 7.09 -18.12 -12.56
N VAL A 145 7.52 -16.86 -12.46
CA VAL A 145 7.52 -16.12 -11.20
C VAL A 145 6.18 -15.41 -11.02
N LEU A 146 5.59 -15.54 -9.83
CA LEU A 146 4.49 -14.72 -9.37
C LEU A 146 4.93 -13.93 -8.14
N PHE A 147 4.90 -12.60 -8.23
CA PHE A 147 4.95 -11.73 -7.07
C PHE A 147 3.53 -11.41 -6.57
N THR A 148 3.33 -11.49 -5.27
CA THR A 148 2.13 -10.97 -4.59
C THR A 148 2.53 -9.96 -3.52
N TYR A 149 1.65 -8.99 -3.28
CA TYR A 149 1.91 -7.87 -2.39
C TYR A 149 0.83 -7.81 -1.32
N GLY A 150 1.16 -7.26 -0.15
CA GLY A 150 0.21 -7.07 0.93
C GLY A 150 0.64 -5.92 1.82
N VAL A 151 -0.27 -5.54 2.72
CA VAL A 151 0.03 -4.58 3.78
C VAL A 151 -0.09 -5.31 5.10
N ALA A 152 0.78 -4.95 6.04
CA ALA A 152 0.75 -5.44 7.39
C ALA A 152 1.13 -4.30 8.35
N VAL A 153 1.16 -4.61 9.64
CA VAL A 153 1.65 -3.72 10.67
C VAL A 153 2.63 -4.49 11.56
N TYR A 154 3.80 -3.90 11.82
CA TYR A 154 4.83 -4.42 12.71
C TYR A 154 4.66 -3.80 14.09
N ASN A 155 4.62 -4.62 15.14
CA ASN A 155 4.57 -4.17 16.52
C ASN A 155 5.98 -4.08 17.09
N VAL A 156 6.39 -2.87 17.50
CA VAL A 156 7.77 -2.61 17.96
C VAL A 156 8.07 -3.23 19.32
N ASN A 157 7.04 -3.46 20.15
CA ASN A 157 7.19 -3.96 21.52
C ASN A 157 7.43 -5.48 21.56
N ASN A 158 6.90 -6.25 20.60
CA ASN A 158 6.99 -7.71 20.58
C ASN A 158 7.57 -8.30 19.28
N GLY A 159 7.88 -7.47 18.28
CA GLY A 159 8.45 -7.88 17.00
C GLY A 159 7.50 -8.61 16.04
N GLN A 160 6.20 -8.68 16.36
CA GLN A 160 5.23 -9.43 15.55
C GLN A 160 4.70 -8.61 14.37
N ILE A 161 4.34 -9.29 13.27
CA ILE A 161 3.73 -8.69 12.08
C ILE A 161 2.30 -9.21 11.92
N TYR A 162 1.32 -8.30 11.96
CA TYR A 162 -0.10 -8.60 11.77
C TYR A 162 -0.54 -8.15 10.37
N GLN A 163 -1.09 -9.05 9.55
CA GLN A 163 -1.46 -8.73 8.16
C GLN A 163 -2.81 -8.02 8.07
N TYR A 164 -2.88 -6.98 7.24
CA TYR A 164 -4.14 -6.36 6.83
C TYR A 164 -4.70 -7.10 5.61
N ASN A 165 -5.82 -7.81 5.79
CA ASN A 165 -6.57 -8.43 4.71
C ASN A 165 -7.39 -7.39 3.91
N SER A 166 -6.73 -6.35 3.39
CA SER A 166 -7.38 -5.19 2.77
C SER A 166 -6.65 -4.72 1.51
N SER A 167 -7.17 -5.13 0.34
CA SER A 167 -6.79 -4.54 -0.95
C SER A 167 -6.97 -3.02 -1.00
N PRO A 168 -8.00 -2.40 -0.36
CA PRO A 168 -8.05 -0.95 -0.21
C PRO A 168 -6.83 -0.34 0.48
N MET A 169 -6.28 -0.97 1.53
CA MET A 169 -5.07 -0.46 2.19
C MET A 169 -3.85 -0.51 1.25
N LEU A 170 -3.72 -1.59 0.47
CA LEU A 170 -2.64 -1.74 -0.52
C LEU A 170 -2.73 -0.71 -1.65
N ASN A 171 -3.94 -0.48 -2.16
CA ASN A 171 -4.15 0.26 -3.41
C ASN A 171 -4.44 1.76 -3.19
N ASN A 172 -4.95 2.16 -2.01
CA ASN A 172 -5.44 3.51 -1.76
C ASN A 172 -4.64 4.26 -0.68
N ASN A 173 -3.98 3.58 0.27
CA ASN A 173 -3.19 4.27 1.29
C ASN A 173 -1.98 4.98 0.68
N ARG A 174 -1.86 6.29 0.91
CA ARG A 174 -0.83 7.13 0.28
C ARG A 174 0.59 6.66 0.58
N ILE A 175 0.91 6.32 1.84
CA ILE A 175 2.26 5.90 2.24
C ILE A 175 2.63 4.57 1.59
N ILE A 176 1.70 3.61 1.55
CA ILE A 176 1.92 2.31 0.91
C ILE A 176 2.11 2.46 -0.60
N ARG A 177 1.35 3.35 -1.26
CA ARG A 177 1.51 3.65 -2.69
C ARG A 177 2.82 4.36 -3.00
N GLU A 178 3.17 5.40 -2.24
CA GLU A 178 4.41 6.16 -2.37
C GLU A 178 5.62 5.21 -2.17
N PHE A 179 5.58 4.31 -1.18
CA PHE A 179 6.60 3.27 -1.00
C PHE A 179 6.67 2.26 -2.16
N ALA A 180 5.53 1.68 -2.54
CA ALA A 180 5.48 0.66 -3.60
C ALA A 180 5.94 1.23 -4.95
N HIS A 181 5.66 2.49 -5.25
CA HIS A 181 6.16 3.16 -6.44
C HIS A 181 7.70 3.24 -6.48
N GLN A 182 8.34 3.50 -5.33
CA GLN A 182 9.79 3.73 -5.26
C GLN A 182 10.62 2.44 -5.10
N TYR A 183 10.17 1.48 -4.29
CA TYR A 183 11.02 0.37 -3.83
C TYR A 183 10.58 -1.02 -4.33
N LYS A 184 9.43 -1.16 -4.98
CA LYS A 184 8.92 -2.45 -5.45
C LYS A 184 9.92 -3.19 -6.34
N SER A 185 10.45 -2.55 -7.39
CA SER A 185 11.43 -3.16 -8.31
C SER A 185 12.71 -3.55 -7.59
N VAL A 186 13.22 -2.70 -6.70
CA VAL A 186 14.41 -2.96 -5.88
C VAL A 186 14.23 -4.22 -5.02
N ILE A 187 13.04 -4.41 -4.43
CA ILE A 187 12.71 -5.61 -3.64
C ILE A 187 12.53 -6.83 -4.55
N GLU A 188 11.84 -6.70 -5.69
CA GLU A 188 11.68 -7.79 -6.65
C GLU A 188 13.04 -8.31 -7.14
N ASP A 189 13.91 -7.42 -7.62
CA ASP A 189 15.25 -7.75 -8.11
C ASP A 189 16.11 -8.38 -7.02
N ALA A 190 16.06 -7.86 -5.79
CA ALA A 190 16.71 -8.45 -4.63
C ALA A 190 16.21 -9.87 -4.28
N MET A 191 14.96 -10.21 -4.60
CA MET A 191 14.41 -11.55 -4.46
C MET A 191 14.71 -12.45 -5.69
N GLY A 192 15.58 -12.01 -6.61
CA GLY A 192 15.91 -12.71 -7.86
C GLY A 192 14.99 -12.37 -9.04
N GLY A 193 14.23 -11.28 -8.94
CA GLY A 193 13.40 -10.74 -10.01
C GLY A 193 12.50 -11.79 -10.65
N TRP A 194 12.35 -11.68 -11.97
CA TRP A 194 11.39 -12.47 -12.76
C TRP A 194 11.96 -13.75 -13.38
N ASN A 195 13.20 -14.14 -13.07
CA ASN A 195 13.80 -15.37 -13.57
C ASN A 195 13.41 -16.59 -12.67
N PRO A 196 12.61 -17.54 -13.17
CA PRO A 196 12.19 -18.71 -12.38
C PRO A 196 13.29 -19.77 -12.21
N ARG A 197 14.47 -19.60 -12.84
CA ARG A 197 15.60 -20.54 -12.87
C ARG A 197 16.86 -20.01 -12.15
N LEU A 198 16.71 -19.12 -11.16
CA LEU A 198 17.82 -18.71 -10.28
C LEU A 198 18.09 -19.70 -9.13
N PHE A 199 17.62 -20.93 -9.30
CA PHE A 199 17.77 -22.10 -8.45
C PHE A 199 17.82 -23.33 -9.34
#